data_AF-A0A7Y3UMK0-F1
#
_entry.id   AF-A0A7Y3UMK0-F1
#
_cell.length_a   1.000
_cell.length_b   1.000
_cell.length_c   1.000
_cell.angle_alpha   90.00
_cell.angle_beta   90.00
_cell.angle_gamma   90.00
#
_symmetry.space_group_name_H-M   'P 1'
#
loop_
_entity.id
_entity.type
_entity.pdbx_description
1 polymer ?
#
loop_
_entity_poly.entity_id
_entity_poly.type
_entity_poly.pdbx_seq_one_letter_code
_entity_poly.pdbx_strand_id
1 'polypeptide(L)' 'MTVPEGVAQLSTLCSVEMKVKDQGACIKIPRPRENTQKLFKALKITLPIVLPHREVRVVTRKKLTKQRINILK' A
#
# COMPACT_ATOMS: atom_id res chain seq x y z
N MET A 1 21.34 2.92 -11.53
CA MET A 1 19.99 2.35 -11.39
C MET A 1 19.10 3.03 -12.39
N THR A 2 18.46 2.27 -13.25
CA THR A 2 17.52 2.78 -14.26
C THR A 2 16.12 2.96 -13.65
N VAL A 3 15.23 3.67 -14.35
CA VAL A 3 13.83 3.87 -13.88
C VAL A 3 13.10 2.53 -13.68
N PRO A 4 13.13 1.57 -14.63
CA PRO A 4 12.47 0.27 -14.43
C PRO A 4 13.04 -0.53 -13.26
N GLU A 5 14.37 -0.52 -13.08
CA GLU A 5 15.02 -1.17 -11.93
C GLU A 5 14.57 -0.56 -10.60
N GLY A 6 14.45 0.77 -10.54
CA GLY A 6 13.98 1.45 -9.33
C GLY A 6 12.55 1.07 -8.96
N VAL A 7 11.65 1.01 -9.95
CA VAL A 7 10.26 0.58 -9.74
C VAL A 7 10.21 -0.88 -9.31
N ALA A 8 11.00 -1.76 -9.94
CA ALA A 8 11.10 -3.16 -9.56
C ALA A 8 11.64 -3.35 -8.13
N GLN A 9 12.55 -2.49 -7.67
CA GLN A 9 13.02 -2.51 -6.28
C GLN A 9 11.96 -2.05 -5.29
N LEU A 10 11.18 -1.01 -5.63
CA LEU A 10 10.10 -0.53 -4.77
C LEU A 10 8.96 -1.56 -4.64
N SER A 11 8.68 -2.32 -5.70
CA SER A 11 7.64 -3.37 -5.68
C SER A 11 7.99 -4.56 -4.79
N THR A 12 9.26 -4.72 -4.38
CA THR A 12 9.66 -5.77 -3.43
C THR A 12 9.20 -5.51 -1.99
N LEU A 13 8.77 -4.28 -1.66
CA LEU A 13 8.27 -3.98 -0.33
C LEU A 13 6.87 -4.58 -0.15
N CYS A 14 6.76 -5.55 0.76
CA CYS A 14 5.50 -6.19 1.12
C CYS A 14 5.03 -5.77 2.51
N SER A 15 3.74 -5.92 2.78
CA SER A 15 3.18 -5.76 4.13
C SER A 15 2.93 -7.14 4.73
N VAL A 16 3.11 -7.29 6.04
CA VAL A 16 2.85 -8.55 6.75
C VAL A 16 1.67 -8.35 7.70
N GLU A 17 0.62 -9.15 7.55
CA GLU A 17 -0.46 -9.20 8.52
C GLU A 17 -0.01 -9.98 9.76
N MET A 18 -0.08 -9.32 10.91
CA MET A 18 0.22 -9.91 12.21
C MET A 18 -1.10 -10.04 12.98
N LYS A 19 -1.41 -11.25 13.42
CA LYS A 19 -2.57 -11.53 14.28
C LYS A 19 -2.06 -11.83 15.67
N VAL A 20 -2.51 -11.06 16.65
CA VAL A 20 -2.19 -11.26 18.06
C VAL A 20 -3.41 -11.93 18.70
N LYS A 21 -3.20 -13.11 19.27
CA LYS A 21 -4.26 -13.89 19.90
C LYS A 21 -4.97 -13.02 20.95
N ASP A 22 -6.30 -12.96 20.85
CA ASP A 22 -7.19 -12.22 21.75
C ASP A 22 -6.99 -10.68 21.76
N GLN A 23 -6.17 -10.11 20.87
CA GLN A 23 -5.86 -8.66 20.82
C GLN A 23 -6.06 -8.02 19.45
N GLY A 24 -6.44 -8.80 18.43
CA GLY A 24 -6.77 -8.31 17.09
C GLY A 24 -5.63 -8.48 16.06
N ALA A 25 -5.72 -7.73 14.96
CA ALA A 25 -4.76 -7.79 13.86
C ALA A 25 -4.13 -6.42 13.58
N CYS A 26 -2.93 -6.41 13.01
CA CYS A 26 -2.28 -5.23 12.48
C CYS A 26 -1.47 -5.57 11.24
N ILE A 27 -1.16 -4.56 10.43
CA ILE A 27 -0.31 -4.75 9.25
C ILE A 27 1.05 -4.14 9.58
N LYS A 28 2.08 -4.96 9.67
CA LYS A 28 3.45 -4.52 9.91
C LYS A 28 4.15 -4.31 8.58
N ILE A 29 4.82 -3.17 8.43
CA ILE A 29 5.70 -2.93 7.30
C ILE A 29 7.12 -3.36 7.72
N PRO A 30 7.75 -4.32 7.03
CA PRO A 30 9.12 -4.73 7.32
C PRO A 30 10.08 -3.58 7.03
N ARG A 31 11.22 -3.56 7.73
CA ARG A 31 12.27 -2.59 7.44
C ARG A 31 12.79 -2.82 6.00
N PRO A 32 12.74 -1.82 5.10
CA PRO A 32 13.19 -2.00 3.72
C PRO A 32 14.69 -2.33 3.66
N ARG A 33 15.14 -2.99 2.59
CA ARG A 33 16.57 -3.22 2.33
C ARG A 33 17.29 -1.91 2.02
N GLU A 34 18.62 -1.87 2.15
CA GLU A 34 19.40 -0.64 2.01
C GLU A 34 19.14 0.13 0.72
N ASN A 35 19.09 -0.57 -0.42
CA ASN A 35 18.81 0.06 -1.72
C ASN A 35 17.43 0.71 -1.75
N THR A 36 16.40 -0.01 -1.30
CA THR A 36 15.03 0.51 -1.21
C THR A 36 14.92 1.67 -0.21
N GLN A 37 15.65 1.64 0.92
CA GLN A 37 15.69 2.78 1.85
C GLN A 37 16.27 4.04 1.21
N LYS A 38 17.33 3.91 0.40
CA LYS A 38 17.90 5.05 -0.35
C LYS A 38 16.87 5.65 -1.32
N LEU A 39 16.04 4.82 -1.95
CA LEU A 39 14.95 5.28 -2.81
C LEU A 39 13.88 6.05 -2.04
N PHE A 40 13.41 5.52 -0.91
CA PHE A 40 12.44 6.24 -0.08
C PHE A 40 12.99 7.58 0.42
N LYS A 41 14.28 7.63 0.80
CA LYS A 41 14.95 8.87 1.21
C LYS A 41 15.02 9.88 0.07
N ALA A 42 15.37 9.45 -1.14
CA ALA A 42 15.39 10.32 -2.33
C ALA A 42 13.99 10.86 -2.66
N LEU A 43 12.95 10.03 -2.49
CA LEU A 43 11.55 10.40 -2.68
C LEU A 43 10.95 11.18 -1.49
N LYS A 44 11.70 11.35 -0.39
CA LYS A 44 11.25 11.99 0.85
C LYS A 44 9.99 11.33 1.46
N ILE A 45 9.86 10.01 1.30
CA ILE A 45 8.76 9.22 1.84
C ILE A 45 9.21 8.55 3.14
N THR A 46 8.41 8.68 4.20
CA THR A 46 8.62 7.97 5.46
C THR A 46 7.57 6.87 5.59
N LEU A 47 8.02 5.62 5.76
CA LEU A 47 7.13 4.49 5.94
C LEU A 47 6.68 4.36 7.40
N PRO A 48 5.39 4.09 7.67
CA PRO A 48 4.95 3.77 9.02
C PRO A 48 5.47 2.40 9.43
N ILE A 49 5.72 2.21 10.73
CA ILE A 49 6.17 0.92 11.28
C ILE A 49 5.00 -0.09 11.30
N VAL A 50 3.79 0.40 11.58
CA VAL A 50 2.56 -0.38 11.65
C VAL A 50 1.43 0.42 11.00
N LEU A 51 0.60 -0.28 10.24
CA LEU A 51 -0.68 0.19 9.74
C LEU A 51 -1.79 -0.46 10.58
N PRO A 52 -2.77 0.32 11.06
CA PRO A 52 -3.89 -0.23 11.81
C PRO A 52 -4.72 -1.14 10.90
N HIS A 53 -5.03 -2.35 11.36
CA HIS A 53 -6.00 -3.17 10.66
C HIS A 53 -7.40 -2.58 10.87
N ARG A 54 -8.15 -2.41 9.78
CA ARG A 54 -9.55 -2.02 9.84
C ARG A 54 -10.35 -3.06 9.07
N GLU A 55 -11.29 -3.71 9.76
CA GLU A 55 -12.30 -4.59 9.15
C GLU A 55 -13.37 -3.75 8.43
N VAL A 56 -12.94 -2.99 7.42
CA VAL A 56 -13.85 -2.19 6.62
C VAL A 56 -14.28 -3.04 5.43
N ARG A 57 -15.60 -3.16 5.25
CA ARG A 57 -16.17 -3.77 4.06
C ARG A 57 -15.84 -2.90 2.84
N VAL A 58 -14.76 -3.24 2.14
CA VAL A 58 -14.38 -2.56 0.90
C VAL A 58 -15.39 -2.96 -0.17
N VAL A 59 -16.36 -2.08 -0.42
CA VAL A 59 -17.22 -2.19 -1.59
C VAL A 59 -16.49 -1.57 -2.78
N THR A 60 -16.41 -2.29 -3.89
CA THR A 60 -15.98 -1.66 -5.14
C THR A 60 -17.03 -0.61 -5.53
N ARG A 61 -16.59 0.52 -6.09
CA ARG A 61 -17.54 1.48 -6.65
C ARG A 61 -18.45 0.73 -7.62
N LYS A 62 -19.77 0.87 -7.45
CA LYS A 62 -20.75 0.29 -8.36
C LYS A 62 -20.39 0.73 -9.78
N LYS A 63 -20.21 -0.22 -10.70
CA LYS A 63 -19.98 0.07 -12.11
C LYS A 63 -21.14 0.94 -12.61
N LEU A 64 -20.86 2.20 -12.95
CA LEU A 64 -21.87 3.09 -13.47
C LEU A 64 -22.32 2.57 -14.84
N THR A 65 -23.63 2.42 -15.03
CA THR A 65 -24.20 2.16 -16.35
C THR A 65 -23.88 3.33 -17.27
N LYS A 66 -23.61 3.07 -18.56
CA LYS A 66 -23.21 4.11 -19.54
C LYS A 66 -24.14 5.34 -19.52
N GLN A 67 -25.43 5.12 -19.29
CA GLN A 67 -26.44 6.18 -19.19
C GLN A 67 -26.22 7.17 -18.03
N ARG A 68 -25.66 6.73 -16.89
CA ARG A 68 -25.35 7.61 -15.74
C ARG A 68 -24.04 8.38 -15.92
N ILE A 69 -23.16 7.93 -16.82
CA ILE A 69 -21.91 8.63 -17.15
C ILE A 69 -22.22 9.86 -18.01
N ASN A 70 -23.24 9.81 -18.87
CA ASN A 70 -23.60 10.90 -19.76
C ASN A 70 -24.34 12.07 -19.10
N ILE A 71 -24.81 11.93 -17.87
CA ILE A 71 -25.58 12.97 -17.14
C ILE A 71 -24.67 13.83 -16.25
N LEU A 72 -23.38 13.46 -16.11
CA LEU A 72 -22.37 14.17 -15.32
C LEU A 72 -21.37 14.96 -16.19
N LYS A 73 -21.70 15.19 -17.47
CA LYS A 73 -20.99 16.10 -18.38
C LYS A 73 -21.88 17.30 -18.66
#